data_AF-A0A922M4J3-F1
#
_entry.id   AF-A0A922M4J3-F1
#
_cell.length_a   1.000
_cell.length_b   1.000
_cell.length_c   1.000
_cell.angle_alpha   90.00
_cell.angle_beta   90.00
_cell.angle_gamma   90.00
#
_symmetry.space_group_name_H-M   'P 1'
#
loop_
_entity.id
_entity.type
_entity.pdbx_description
1 polymer ?
#
loop_
_entity_poly.entity_id
_entity_poly.type
_entity_poly.pdbx_seq_one_letter_code
_entity_poly.pdbx_strand_id
1 'polypeptide(L)'
;MVLCLLQENGRAVPVLVVVALSGVKVCDPDDQSVRMVHALRRISYATCEAARALFALVAREPRSEPPHHYCHAFQTDTPEQVRHTTHLY
;
A
#
# COMPACT_ATOMS: atom_id res chain seq x y z
N MET A 1 9.72 -3.47 -1.08
CA MET A 1 9.93 -3.23 0.37
C MET A 1 8.94 -4.06 1.15
N VAL A 2 9.36 -4.80 2.18
CA VAL A 2 8.43 -5.57 3.02
C VAL A 2 7.79 -4.63 4.05
N LEU A 3 6.47 -4.64 4.13
CA LEU A 3 5.63 -3.85 5.02
C LEU A 3 4.58 -4.74 5.68
N CYS A 4 4.04 -4.32 6.82
CA CYS A 4 2.90 -4.96 7.46
C CYS A 4 1.60 -4.31 6.99
N LEU A 5 0.81 -5.00 6.16
CA LEU A 5 -0.55 -4.57 5.80
C LEU A 5 -1.48 -4.73 7.00
N LEU A 6 -2.12 -3.62 7.39
CA LEU A 6 -3.07 -3.59 8.49
C LEU A 6 -4.46 -4.00 8.01
N GLN A 7 -5.09 -4.94 8.70
CA GLN A 7 -6.44 -5.41 8.41
C GLN A 7 -7.44 -4.86 9.44
N GLU A 8 -8.72 -4.76 9.06
CA GLU A 8 -9.78 -4.23 9.93
C GLU A 8 -9.98 -5.05 11.21
N ASN A 9 -9.65 -6.35 11.17
CA ASN A 9 -9.70 -7.25 12.33
C ASN A 9 -8.53 -7.05 13.33
N GLY A 10 -7.70 -6.02 13.14
CA GLY A 10 -6.54 -5.71 13.98
C GLY A 10 -5.30 -6.57 13.71
N ARG A 11 -5.35 -7.48 12.72
CA ARG A 11 -4.19 -8.26 12.32
C ARG A 11 -3.29 -7.46 11.38
N ALA A 12 -1.99 -7.73 11.47
CA ALA A 12 -0.99 -7.22 10.56
C ALA A 12 -0.39 -8.39 9.78
N VAL A 13 -0.29 -8.26 8.47
CA VAL A 13 0.23 -9.32 7.59
C VAL A 13 1.43 -8.79 6.82
N PRO A 14 2.59 -9.46 6.85
CA PRO A 14 3.75 -9.03 6.08
C PRO A 14 3.46 -9.17 4.58
N VAL A 15 3.83 -8.14 3.82
CA VAL A 15 3.63 -8.04 2.37
C VAL A 15 4.79 -7.32 1.72
N LEU A 16 5.14 -7.72 0.50
CA LEU A 16 6.07 -6.99 -0.35
C LEU A 16 5.30 -5.92 -1.14
N VAL A 17 5.58 -4.64 -0.90
CA VAL A 17 5.05 -3.53 -1.69
C VAL A 17 6.07 -3.10 -2.75
N VAL A 18 5.59 -3.04 -4.00
CA VAL A 18 6.33 -2.57 -5.18
C VAL A 18 5.59 -1.38 -5.76
N VAL A 19 6.28 -0.25 -5.87
CA VAL A 19 5.75 1.01 -6.40
C VAL A 19 6.44 1.31 -7.73
N ALA A 20 5.67 1.65 -8.75
CA ALA A 20 6.15 2.01 -10.08
C ALA A 20 5.20 3.02 -10.74
N LEU A 21 5.62 3.63 -11.85
CA LEU A 21 4.75 4.53 -12.63
C LEU A 21 3.51 3.82 -13.21
N SER A 22 3.55 2.49 -13.34
CA SER A 22 2.37 1.71 -13.73
C SER A 22 1.35 1.58 -12.59
N GLY A 23 1.78 1.73 -11.33
CA GLY A 23 0.94 1.59 -10.15
C GLY A 23 1.66 0.94 -8.97
N VAL A 24 0.85 0.39 -8.06
CA VAL A 24 1.31 -0.30 -6.85
C VAL A 24 0.91 -1.77 -6.95
N LYS A 25 1.86 -2.65 -6.65
CA LYS A 25 1.66 -4.10 -6.53
C LYS A 25 2.00 -4.52 -5.11
N VAL A 26 1.12 -5.32 -4.51
CA VAL A 26 1.36 -5.93 -3.20
C VAL A 26 1.43 -7.43 -3.39
N CYS A 27 2.52 -8.02 -2.92
CA CYS A 27 2.86 -9.43 -3.06
C CYS A 27 3.00 -10.09 -1.69
N ASP A 28 2.84 -11.41 -1.65
CA ASP A 28 3.37 -12.21 -0.57
C ASP A 28 4.91 -12.10 -0.52
N PRO A 29 5.53 -11.98 0.67
CA PRO A 29 6.99 -11.86 0.76
C PRO A 29 7.73 -13.17 0.45
N ASP A 30 7.12 -14.33 0.68
CA ASP A 30 7.79 -15.63 0.60
C ASP A 30 7.84 -16.15 -0.84
N ASP A 31 6.69 -16.15 -1.53
CA ASP A 31 6.57 -16.69 -2.89
C ASP A 31 6.37 -15.62 -3.98
N GLN A 32 6.32 -14.34 -3.59
CA GLN A 32 6.09 -13.19 -4.47
C GLN A 32 4.76 -13.23 -5.24
N SER A 33 3.83 -14.10 -4.85
CA SER A 33 2.49 -14.18 -5.43
C SER A 33 1.76 -12.86 -5.25
N VAL A 34 1.00 -12.46 -6.27
CA VAL A 34 0.34 -11.16 -6.30
C VAL A 34 -0.95 -11.23 -5.48
N ARG A 35 -1.04 -10.40 -4.44
CA ARG A 35 -2.25 -10.28 -3.61
C ARG A 35 -3.19 -9.18 -4.12
N MET A 36 -2.63 -8.05 -4.55
CA MET A 36 -3.40 -6.94 -5.12
C MET A 36 -2.54 -6.09 -6.06
N VAL A 37 -3.22 -5.44 -7.02
CA VAL A 37 -2.62 -4.51 -7.96
C VAL A 37 -3.54 -3.32 -8.15
N HIS A 38 -2.98 -2.12 -8.02
CA HIS A 38 -3.67 -0.87 -8.29
C HIS A 38 -2.91 -0.09 -9.34
N ALA A 39 -3.53 0.12 -10.51
CA ALA A 39 -2.98 1.02 -11.51
C ALA A 39 -2.87 2.44 -10.94
N LEU A 40 -1.82 3.19 -11.30
CA LEU A 40 -1.54 4.51 -10.75
C LEU A 40 -2.74 5.47 -10.80
N ARG A 41 -3.45 5.49 -11.94
CA ARG A 41 -4.66 6.29 -12.18
C ARG A 41 -5.82 6.02 -11.21
N ARG A 42 -5.74 4.95 -10.41
CA ARG A 42 -6.75 4.56 -9.43
C ARG A 42 -6.38 4.98 -8.02
N ILE A 43 -5.12 5.33 -7.78
CA ILE A 43 -4.66 5.82 -6.48
C ILE A 43 -5.04 7.30 -6.41
N SER A 44 -5.99 7.64 -5.54
CA SER A 44 -6.50 9.00 -5.38
C SER A 44 -5.74 9.80 -4.34
N TYR A 45 -5.10 9.10 -3.40
CA TYR A 45 -4.36 9.70 -2.30
C TYR A 45 -3.32 8.71 -1.78
N ALA A 46 -2.17 9.23 -1.37
CA ALA A 46 -1.16 8.48 -0.63
C ALA A 46 -0.57 9.41 0.42
N THR A 47 -0.30 8.86 1.60
CA THR A 47 0.26 9.62 2.72
C THR A 47 1.20 8.75 3.53
N CYS A 48 2.06 9.41 4.31
CA CYS A 48 3.03 8.76 5.14
C CYS A 48 3.21 9.52 6.45
N GLU A 49 3.31 8.81 7.57
CA GLU A 49 3.60 9.36 8.89
C GLU A 49 4.86 8.70 9.43
N ALA A 50 6.01 9.35 9.18
CA ALA A 50 7.31 8.81 9.51
C ALA A 50 7.47 8.59 11.02
N ALA A 51 6.95 9.49 11.87
CA ALA A 51 7.08 9.36 13.32
C ALA A 51 6.39 8.11 13.88
N ARG A 52 5.40 7.58 13.14
CA ARG A 52 4.64 6.37 13.49
C ARG A 52 4.99 5.17 12.62
N ALA A 53 5.96 5.30 11.71
CA ALA A 53 6.34 4.22 10.79
C ALA A 53 5.15 3.76 9.91
N LEU A 54 4.29 4.69 9.46
CA LEU A 54 3.05 4.38 8.72
C LEU A 54 3.07 4.92 7.30
N PHE A 55 2.46 4.16 6.39
CA PHE A 55 2.18 4.54 5.01
C PHE A 55 0.75 4.12 4.66
N ALA A 56 0.02 4.93 3.91
CA ALA A 56 -1.32 4.56 3.45
C ALA A 56 -1.60 5.06 2.04
N LEU A 57 -2.42 4.31 1.30
CA LEU A 57 -2.93 4.71 -0.01
C LEU A 57 -4.43 4.46 -0.10
N VAL A 58 -5.10 5.29 -0.88
CA VAL A 58 -6.52 5.12 -1.22
C VAL A 58 -6.63 4.79 -2.71
N ALA A 59 -7.25 3.67 -3.03
CA ALA A 59 -7.45 3.20 -4.40
C ALA A 59 -8.93 3.06 -4.75
N ARG A 60 -9.29 3.41 -5.99
CA ARG A 60 -10.65 3.26 -6.52
C ARG A 60 -10.88 1.87 -7.11
N GLU A 61 -12.00 1.25 -6.76
CA GLU A 61 -12.38 -0.05 -7.30
C GLU A 61 -12.63 0.02 -8.83
N PRO A 62 -12.12 -0.94 -9.61
CA PRO A 62 -12.50 -1.06 -11.01
C PRO A 62 -13.96 -1.46 -11.18
N ARG A 63 -14.70 -0.73 -12.03
CA ARG A 63 -16.03 -1.10 -12.53
C ARG A 63 -17.12 -1.18 -11.45
N SER A 64 -17.00 -0.41 -10.37
CA SER A 64 -18.03 -0.32 -9.34
C SER A 64 -18.95 0.88 -9.57
N GLU A 65 -20.26 0.69 -9.42
CA GLU A 65 -21.27 1.75 -9.37
C GLU A 65 -22.15 1.54 -8.12
N PRO A 66 -22.05 2.39 -7.08
CA PRO A 66 -21.24 3.62 -6.99
C PRO A 66 -19.71 3.36 -6.91
N PRO A 67 -18.85 4.39 -7.09
CA PRO A 67 -17.41 4.25 -6.93
C PRO A 67 -17.06 3.87 -5.48
N HIS A 68 -16.50 2.69 -5.26
CA HIS A 68 -15.98 2.26 -3.97
C HIS A 68 -14.50 2.62 -3.85
N HIS A 69 -14.10 3.08 -2.67
CA HIS A 69 -12.73 3.40 -2.32
C HIS A 69 -12.22 2.43 -1.26
N TYR A 70 -11.01 1.91 -1.47
CA TYR A 70 -10.30 1.11 -0.49
C TYR A 70 -9.15 1.90 0.09
N CYS A 71 -9.04 1.90 1.42
CA CYS A 71 -7.87 2.39 2.12
C CYS A 71 -6.97 1.21 2.47
N HIS A 72 -5.71 1.26 2.05
CA HIS A 72 -4.70 0.28 2.42
C HIS A 72 -3.69 0.98 3.32
N ALA A 73 -3.60 0.54 4.57
CA ALA A 73 -2.66 1.05 5.55
C ALA A 73 -1.55 0.01 5.79
N PHE A 74 -0.32 0.51 5.85
CA PHE A 74 0.89 -0.27 5.98
C PHE A 74 1.73 0.28 7.13
N GLN A 75 2.39 -0.62 7.86
CA GLN A 75 3.36 -0.28 8.88
C GLN A 75 4.75 -0.79 8.46
N THR A 76 5.76 0.06 8.58
CA THR A 76 7.18 -0.29 8.41
C THR A 76 7.81 -0.64 9.74
N ASP A 77 8.97 -1.30 9.71
CA ASP A 77 9.76 -1.54 10.93
C ASP A 77 10.44 -0.26 11.42
N THR A 78 10.83 0.65 10.51
CA THR A 78 11.50 1.90 10.88
C THR A 78 10.95 3.13 10.13
N PRO A 79 10.99 4.33 10.76
CA PRO A 79 10.62 5.60 10.12
C PRO A 79 11.31 5.89 8.78
N GLU A 80 12.54 5.42 8.58
CA GLU A 80 13.36 5.67 7.40
C GLU A 80 12.84 4.93 6.17
N GLN A 81 12.22 3.75 6.39
CA GLN A 81 11.58 2.98 5.33
C GLN A 81 10.34 3.70 4.77
N VAL A 82 9.63 4.47 5.61
CA VAL A 82 8.45 5.26 5.21
C VAL A 82 8.82 6.36 4.20
N ARG A 83 9.97 7.00 4.37
CA ARG A 83 10.38 8.13 3.49
C ARG A 83 10.60 7.69 2.04
N HIS A 84 11.10 6.48 1.83
CA HIS A 84 11.31 5.96 0.47
C HIS A 84 10.01 5.67 -0.29
N THR A 85 8.90 5.46 0.42
CA THR A 85 7.60 5.12 -0.19
C THR A 85 6.93 6.28 -0.93
N THR A 86 7.18 7.51 -0.52
CA THR A 86 6.49 8.72 -1.04
C THR A 86 7.36 9.56 -1.99
N HIS A 87 8.67 9.32 -2.05
CA HIS A 87 9.61 10.05 -2.92
C HIS A 87 9.69 9.53 -4.37
N LEU A 88 8.74 8.68 -4.81
CA LEU A 88 8.65 8.19 -6.19
C LEU A 88 7.71 9.03 -7.08
N TYR A 89 7.44 10.28 -6.67
CA TYR A 89 6.80 11.31 -7.47
C TYR A 89 7.63 12.58 -7.46
#